data_AF-M5C0Y1-F1
#
_entry.id   AF-M5C0Y1-F1
#
_cell.length_a   1.000
_cell.length_b   1.000
_cell.length_c   1.000
_cell.angle_alpha   90.00
_cell.angle_beta   90.00
_cell.angle_gamma   90.00
#
_symmetry.space_group_name_H-M   'P 1'
#
loop_
_entity.id
_entity.type
_entity.pdbx_description
1 polymer ?
#
loop_
_entity_poly.entity_id
_entity_poly.type
_entity_poly.pdbx_seq_one_letter_code
_entity_poly.pdbx_strand_id
1 'polypeptide(L)'
;MASTISEQTCYTVVREDTSEGPTSQELRNSLQKGTDEAKLETLRTIIVSTLNGNPHPTLLMPIIQYVLPSKSKQLKKMLHFYWEICPKHDENGKLKQEMILVCNAIRNDLQHPNEYIRGATLRSLQKLTDAELLEPLVPTLRACLEHRHSYVRKNAVFAVYTTYRQHENLIPDAPELIETFLTAESDSTCKRNAFVFLSQCATERAVEWLIKNADSIENMDELLQMAAIELIRKDCARPGADASLRR
;
A
#
# COMPACT_ATOMS: atom_id res chain seq x y z
N MET A 1 -37.99 9.04 -7.12
CA MET A 1 -36.83 9.91 -7.38
C MET A 1 -35.63 9.01 -7.49
N ALA A 2 -35.04 8.90 -8.68
CA ALA A 2 -33.89 8.03 -8.91
C ALA A 2 -32.67 8.63 -8.21
N SER A 3 -32.16 7.94 -7.19
CA SER A 3 -30.92 8.31 -6.53
C SER A 3 -29.79 8.19 -7.54
N THR A 4 -29.22 9.32 -7.94
CA THR A 4 -27.96 9.40 -8.67
C THR A 4 -26.86 8.83 -7.77
N ILE A 5 -26.62 7.53 -7.91
CA ILE A 5 -25.31 6.93 -7.59
C ILE A 5 -24.31 7.76 -8.41
N SER A 6 -23.37 8.44 -7.76
CA SER A 6 -22.31 9.15 -8.49
C SER A 6 -21.68 8.12 -9.43
N GLU A 7 -21.77 8.34 -10.75
CA GLU A 7 -21.19 7.44 -11.74
C GLU A 7 -19.72 7.24 -11.42
N GLN A 8 -19.40 6.10 -10.80
CA GLN A 8 -18.05 5.77 -10.42
C GLN A 8 -17.33 5.41 -11.71
N THR A 9 -16.44 6.28 -12.18
CA THR A 9 -15.72 6.09 -13.44
C THR A 9 -15.02 4.73 -13.46
N CYS A 10 -15.42 3.87 -14.40
CA CYS A 10 -14.78 2.60 -14.68
C CYS A 10 -13.73 2.78 -15.79
N TYR A 11 -12.46 2.56 -15.46
CA TYR A 11 -11.35 2.70 -16.40
C TYR A 11 -10.84 1.35 -16.95
N THR A 12 -11.34 0.24 -16.42
CA THR A 12 -10.86 -1.12 -16.74
C THR A 12 -12.05 -2.04 -16.97
N VAL A 13 -12.28 -2.44 -18.22
CA VAL A 13 -13.28 -3.45 -18.57
C VAL A 13 -12.57 -4.78 -18.79
N VAL A 14 -12.98 -5.80 -18.03
CA VAL A 14 -12.51 -7.17 -18.19
C VAL A 14 -13.55 -7.92 -19.00
N ARG A 15 -13.13 -8.46 -20.15
CA ARG A 15 -14.01 -9.28 -21.00
C ARG A 15 -14.49 -10.50 -20.22
N GLU A 16 -15.79 -10.58 -19.99
CA GLU A 16 -16.46 -11.79 -19.53
C GLU A 16 -16.98 -12.57 -20.75
N ASP A 17 -16.82 -13.89 -20.72
CA ASP A 17 -17.33 -14.78 -21.77
C ASP A 17 -18.83 -15.07 -21.62
N THR A 18 -19.41 -14.72 -20.47
CA THR A 18 -20.80 -15.03 -20.09
C THR A 18 -21.60 -13.74 -19.91
N SER A 19 -22.82 -13.69 -20.47
CA SER A 19 -23.68 -12.49 -20.45
C SER A 19 -24.42 -12.25 -19.14
N GLU A 20 -24.54 -13.26 -18.27
CA GLU A 20 -25.19 -13.16 -16.96
C GLU A 20 -24.25 -13.67 -15.87
N GLY A 21 -23.76 -12.75 -15.04
CA GLY A 21 -22.95 -13.08 -13.86
C GLY A 21 -23.81 -13.68 -12.73
N PRO A 22 -23.19 -14.46 -11.81
CA PRO A 22 -23.91 -15.06 -10.68
C PRO A 22 -24.51 -14.00 -9.76
N THR A 23 -25.68 -14.30 -9.20
CA THR A 23 -26.39 -13.37 -8.32
C THR A 23 -25.64 -13.18 -6.99
N SER A 24 -25.85 -12.03 -6.34
CA SER A 24 -25.28 -11.75 -5.01
C SER A 24 -25.63 -12.83 -3.96
N GLN A 25 -26.78 -13.52 -4.11
CA GLN A 25 -27.18 -14.58 -3.19
C GLN A 25 -26.40 -15.88 -3.42
N GLU A 26 -26.17 -16.26 -4.68
CA GLU A 26 -25.35 -17.42 -5.04
C GLU A 26 -23.90 -17.24 -4.61
N LEU A 27 -23.34 -16.06 -4.86
CA LEU A 27 -22.00 -15.69 -4.42
C LEU A 27 -21.88 -15.79 -2.89
N ARG A 28 -22.86 -15.29 -2.14
CA ARG A 28 -22.89 -15.41 -0.67
C ARG A 28 -22.90 -16.86 -0.22
N ASN A 29 -23.74 -17.70 -0.84
CA ASN A 29 -23.83 -19.13 -0.51
C ASN A 29 -22.52 -19.86 -0.80
N SER A 30 -21.87 -19.53 -1.92
CA SER A 30 -20.56 -20.07 -2.29
C SER A 30 -19.48 -19.68 -1.29
N LEU A 31 -19.45 -18.42 -0.84
CA LEU A 31 -18.52 -17.98 0.21
C LEU A 31 -18.75 -18.69 1.55
N GLN A 32 -20.00 -18.97 1.91
CA GLN A 32 -20.34 -19.59 3.21
C GLN A 32 -20.05 -21.10 3.25
N LYS A 33 -20.38 -21.83 2.18
CA LYS A 33 -20.32 -23.31 2.15
C LYS A 33 -19.15 -23.87 1.33
N GLY A 34 -18.49 -23.05 0.54
CA GLY A 34 -17.42 -23.48 -0.37
C GLY A 34 -16.11 -23.86 0.31
N THR A 35 -15.30 -24.66 -0.38
CA THR A 35 -13.88 -24.90 -0.02
C THR A 35 -13.03 -23.65 -0.26
N ASP A 36 -11.77 -23.66 0.16
CA ASP A 36 -10.87 -22.52 -0.08
C ASP A 36 -10.68 -22.23 -1.59
N GLU A 37 -10.68 -23.26 -2.44
CA GLU A 37 -10.62 -23.14 -3.91
C GLU A 37 -11.90 -22.53 -4.47
N ALA A 38 -13.07 -22.99 -4.01
CA ALA A 38 -14.35 -22.41 -4.44
C ALA A 38 -14.47 -20.94 -4.01
N LYS A 39 -14.03 -20.62 -2.79
CA LYS A 39 -13.96 -19.23 -2.30
C LYS A 39 -13.01 -18.37 -3.14
N LEU A 40 -11.90 -18.95 -3.62
CA LEU A 40 -10.93 -18.22 -4.45
C LEU A 40 -11.53 -17.82 -5.79
N GLU A 41 -12.19 -18.74 -6.47
CA GLU A 41 -12.88 -18.47 -7.74
C GLU A 41 -14.08 -17.53 -7.54
N THR A 42 -14.81 -17.68 -6.43
CA THR A 42 -15.90 -16.78 -6.05
C THR A 42 -15.38 -15.36 -5.83
N LEU A 43 -14.28 -15.18 -5.10
CA LEU A 43 -13.70 -13.87 -4.85
C LEU A 43 -13.12 -13.25 -6.13
N ARG A 44 -12.54 -14.06 -7.03
CA ARG A 44 -12.12 -13.60 -8.36
C ARG A 44 -13.32 -13.06 -9.15
N THR A 45 -14.43 -13.80 -9.16
CA THR A 45 -15.67 -13.38 -9.85
C THR A 45 -16.21 -12.07 -9.28
N ILE A 46 -16.21 -11.92 -7.96
CA ILE A 46 -16.63 -10.66 -7.29
C ILE A 46 -15.72 -9.49 -7.69
N ILE A 47 -14.41 -9.71 -7.76
CA ILE A 47 -13.44 -8.68 -8.17
C ILE A 47 -13.69 -8.24 -9.61
N VAL A 48 -13.86 -9.18 -10.54
CA VAL A 48 -14.12 -8.90 -11.95
C VAL A 48 -15.45 -8.15 -12.13
N SER A 49 -16.53 -8.62 -11.48
CA SER A 49 -17.84 -7.95 -11.49
C SER A 49 -17.75 -6.51 -10.95
N THR A 50 -17.01 -6.30 -9.85
CA THR A 50 -16.80 -4.96 -9.28
C THR A 50 -16.01 -4.06 -10.20
N LEU A 51 -14.97 -4.58 -10.86
CA LEU A 51 -14.20 -3.84 -11.87
C LEU A 51 -15.04 -3.46 -13.08
N ASN A 52 -15.96 -4.34 -13.51
CA ASN A 52 -16.90 -4.09 -14.60
C ASN A 52 -18.05 -3.13 -14.22
N GLY A 53 -18.03 -2.54 -13.03
CA GLY A 53 -19.00 -1.53 -12.60
C GLY A 53 -20.22 -2.07 -11.86
N ASN A 54 -20.23 -3.36 -11.52
CA ASN A 54 -21.31 -4.01 -10.76
C ASN A 54 -20.82 -4.36 -9.33
N PRO A 55 -20.70 -3.37 -8.42
CA PRO A 55 -20.26 -3.65 -7.06
C PRO A 55 -21.32 -4.46 -6.30
N HIS A 56 -20.86 -5.33 -5.39
CA HIS A 56 -21.72 -6.12 -4.50
C HIS A 56 -21.51 -5.73 -3.02
N PRO A 57 -22.02 -4.57 -2.53
CA PRO A 57 -21.78 -4.10 -1.16
C PRO A 57 -22.21 -5.11 -0.08
N THR A 58 -23.28 -5.87 -0.33
CA THR A 58 -23.82 -6.88 0.60
C THR A 58 -22.88 -8.06 0.85
N LEU A 59 -21.83 -8.22 0.03
CA LEU A 59 -20.85 -9.29 0.15
C LEU A 59 -19.66 -8.93 1.05
N LEU A 60 -19.51 -7.66 1.45
CA LEU A 60 -18.42 -7.23 2.32
C LEU A 60 -18.38 -8.03 3.63
N MET A 61 -19.50 -8.12 4.34
CA MET A 61 -19.56 -8.87 5.61
C MET A 61 -19.36 -10.38 5.43
N PRO A 62 -19.98 -11.07 4.44
CA PRO A 62 -19.64 -12.45 4.12
C PRO A 62 -18.15 -12.70 3.82
N ILE A 63 -17.48 -11.78 3.11
CA ILE A 63 -16.05 -11.89 2.83
C ILE A 63 -15.24 -11.79 4.12
N ILE A 64 -15.58 -10.82 4.99
CA ILE A 64 -14.96 -10.65 6.31
C ILE A 64 -15.19 -11.90 7.20
N GLN A 65 -16.36 -12.52 7.15
CA GLN A 65 -16.68 -13.68 7.99
C GLN A 65 -16.06 -14.99 7.50
N TYR A 66 -16.07 -15.23 6.18
CA TYR A 66 -15.77 -16.56 5.64
C TYR A 66 -14.46 -16.66 4.86
N VAL A 67 -13.90 -15.53 4.39
CA VAL A 67 -12.67 -15.50 3.60
C VAL A 67 -11.49 -14.93 4.39
N LEU A 68 -11.69 -13.81 5.09
CA LEU A 68 -10.68 -13.15 5.92
C LEU A 68 -9.99 -14.09 6.94
N PRO A 69 -10.70 -14.98 7.67
CA PRO A 69 -10.04 -15.88 8.61
C PRO A 69 -9.33 -17.07 7.95
N SER A 70 -9.42 -17.24 6.62
CA SER A 70 -8.76 -18.35 5.94
C SER A 70 -7.23 -18.26 6.05
N LYS A 71 -6.58 -19.42 6.19
CA LYS A 71 -5.13 -19.55 6.24
C LYS A 71 -4.51 -19.68 4.85
N SER A 72 -5.32 -19.84 3.80
CA SER A 72 -4.83 -19.99 2.43
C SER A 72 -4.10 -18.72 1.96
N LYS A 73 -2.83 -18.89 1.55
CA LYS A 73 -2.00 -17.80 1.03
C LYS A 73 -2.59 -17.19 -0.25
N GLN A 74 -3.24 -18.01 -1.07
CA GLN A 74 -3.88 -17.56 -2.31
C GLN A 74 -5.08 -16.67 -2.00
N LEU A 75 -5.93 -17.06 -1.04
CA LEU A 75 -7.06 -16.24 -0.59
C LEU A 75 -6.58 -14.92 0.03
N LYS A 76 -5.56 -14.94 0.89
CA LYS A 76 -4.98 -13.71 1.45
C LYS A 76 -4.50 -12.75 0.36
N LYS A 77 -3.78 -13.27 -0.65
CA LYS A 77 -3.34 -12.45 -1.78
C LYS A 77 -4.52 -11.88 -2.57
N MET A 78 -5.58 -12.68 -2.75
CA MET A 78 -6.79 -12.22 -3.44
C MET A 78 -7.54 -11.16 -2.63
N LEU A 79 -7.57 -11.26 -1.30
CA LEU A 79 -8.17 -10.25 -0.43
C LEU A 79 -7.50 -8.88 -0.58
N HIS A 80 -6.18 -8.81 -0.77
CA HIS A 80 -5.50 -7.53 -1.04
C HIS A 80 -6.04 -6.83 -2.29
N PHE A 81 -6.34 -7.57 -3.37
CA PHE A 81 -6.97 -6.99 -4.57
C PHE A 81 -8.41 -6.54 -4.31
N TYR A 82 -9.15 -7.28 -3.50
CA TYR A 82 -10.50 -6.89 -3.12
C TYR A 82 -10.51 -5.58 -2.30
N TRP A 83 -9.58 -5.41 -1.35
CA TRP A 83 -9.49 -4.17 -0.54
C TRP A 83 -9.14 -2.92 -1.35
N GLU A 84 -8.40 -3.09 -2.44
CA GLU A 84 -8.06 -2.02 -3.37
C GLU A 84 -9.34 -1.44 -4.02
N ILE A 85 -10.23 -2.31 -4.51
CA ILE A 85 -11.40 -1.92 -5.31
C ILE A 85 -12.70 -1.72 -4.51
N CYS A 86 -12.80 -2.28 -3.30
CA CYS A 86 -14.05 -2.26 -2.54
C CYS A 86 -14.45 -0.81 -2.16
N PRO A 87 -15.75 -0.43 -2.28
CA PRO A 87 -16.26 0.84 -1.78
C PRO A 87 -16.21 0.91 -0.24
N LYS A 88 -15.43 1.86 0.30
CA LYS A 88 -15.11 1.97 1.74
C LYS A 88 -16.07 2.89 2.51
N HIS A 89 -16.69 3.83 1.81
CA HIS A 89 -17.64 4.78 2.38
C HIS A 89 -19.10 4.36 2.12
N ASP A 90 -19.99 4.80 3.00
CA ASP A 90 -21.43 4.72 2.83
C ASP A 90 -21.97 5.84 1.92
N GLU A 91 -23.30 5.89 1.74
CA GLU A 91 -23.98 6.91 0.93
C GLU A 91 -23.81 8.34 1.48
N ASN A 92 -23.46 8.48 2.77
CA ASN A 92 -23.24 9.75 3.43
C ASN A 92 -21.75 10.17 3.40
N GLY A 93 -20.88 9.37 2.77
CA GLY A 93 -19.43 9.61 2.74
C GLY A 93 -18.71 9.23 4.04
N LYS A 94 -19.36 8.51 4.97
CA LYS A 94 -18.75 8.04 6.21
C LYS A 94 -18.15 6.65 6.00
N LEU A 95 -17.03 6.38 6.67
CA LEU A 95 -16.40 5.06 6.62
C LEU A 95 -17.33 3.98 7.18
N LYS A 96 -17.48 2.87 6.43
CA LYS A 96 -18.29 1.71 6.83
C LYS A 96 -17.74 1.08 8.12
N GLN A 97 -18.63 0.73 9.04
CA GLN A 97 -18.24 0.14 10.34
C GLN A 97 -17.51 -1.21 10.18
N GLU A 98 -17.83 -1.97 9.14
CA GLU A 98 -17.17 -3.22 8.79
C GLU A 98 -15.67 -3.03 8.54
N MET A 99 -15.24 -1.83 8.14
CA MET A 99 -13.82 -1.53 7.90
C MET A 99 -12.99 -1.59 9.18
N ILE A 100 -13.59 -1.44 10.36
CA ILE A 100 -12.90 -1.65 11.65
C ILE A 100 -12.35 -3.07 11.73
N LEU A 101 -13.13 -4.06 11.30
CA LEU A 101 -12.70 -5.47 11.28
C LEU A 101 -11.57 -5.70 10.26
N VAL A 102 -11.64 -5.02 9.12
CA VAL A 102 -10.61 -5.06 8.08
C VAL A 102 -9.30 -4.44 8.60
N CYS A 103 -9.36 -3.28 9.24
CA CYS A 103 -8.19 -2.64 9.88
C CYS A 103 -7.54 -3.56 10.91
N ASN A 104 -8.33 -4.23 11.75
CA ASN A 104 -7.80 -5.18 12.74
C ASN A 104 -7.09 -6.37 12.08
N ALA A 105 -7.66 -6.93 11.00
CA ALA A 105 -7.01 -8.00 10.25
C ALA A 105 -5.71 -7.54 9.55
N ILE A 106 -5.71 -6.36 8.93
CA ILE A 106 -4.51 -5.78 8.32
C ILE A 106 -3.43 -5.57 9.38
N ARG A 107 -3.78 -5.02 10.56
CA ARG A 107 -2.85 -4.84 11.68
C ARG A 107 -2.23 -6.18 12.11
N ASN A 108 -3.05 -7.23 12.21
CA ASN A 108 -2.56 -8.57 12.54
C ASN A 108 -1.61 -9.13 11.46
N ASP A 109 -1.90 -8.90 10.18
CA ASP A 109 -1.02 -9.32 9.08
C ASP A 109 0.30 -8.54 9.04
N LEU A 110 0.31 -7.25 9.40
CA LEU A 110 1.54 -6.46 9.58
C LEU A 110 2.40 -6.94 10.76
N GLN A 111 1.79 -7.61 11.73
CA GLN A 111 2.46 -8.19 12.90
C GLN A 111 2.70 -9.71 12.75
N HIS A 112 2.39 -10.28 11.58
CA HIS A 112 2.49 -11.72 11.34
C HIS A 112 3.94 -12.23 11.44
N PRO A 113 4.22 -13.42 11.99
CA PRO A 113 5.60 -13.93 12.12
C PRO A 113 6.32 -14.10 10.76
N ASN A 114 5.57 -14.35 9.69
CA ASN A 114 6.08 -14.46 8.31
C ASN A 114 6.32 -13.07 7.67
N GLU A 115 7.57 -12.78 7.33
CA GLU A 115 8.05 -11.55 6.71
C GLU A 115 7.44 -11.28 5.32
N TYR A 116 7.10 -12.32 4.57
CA TYR A 116 6.49 -12.19 3.24
C TYR A 116 5.04 -11.74 3.34
N ILE A 117 4.32 -12.17 4.39
CA ILE A 117 2.96 -11.69 4.66
C ILE A 117 3.01 -10.21 5.02
N ARG A 118 3.87 -9.82 5.98
CA ARG A 118 4.07 -8.40 6.34
C ARG A 118 4.40 -7.56 5.10
N GLY A 119 5.38 -7.99 4.30
CA GLY A 119 5.78 -7.25 3.10
C GLY A 119 4.69 -7.19 2.03
N ALA A 120 3.88 -8.23 1.86
CA ALA A 120 2.74 -8.19 0.94
C ALA A 120 1.66 -7.22 1.41
N THR A 121 1.36 -7.20 2.71
CA THR A 121 0.41 -6.25 3.31
C THR A 121 0.93 -4.82 3.21
N LEU A 122 2.21 -4.57 3.48
CA LEU A 122 2.84 -3.25 3.31
C LEU A 122 2.74 -2.75 1.86
N ARG A 123 2.92 -3.62 0.86
CA ARG A 123 2.70 -3.24 -0.56
C ARG A 123 1.24 -2.95 -0.86
N SER A 124 0.32 -3.71 -0.27
CA SER A 124 -1.12 -3.44 -0.43
C SER A 124 -1.51 -2.09 0.16
N LEU A 125 -0.91 -1.71 1.29
CA LEU A 125 -1.19 -0.43 1.96
C LEU A 125 -0.74 0.79 1.17
N GLN A 126 0.25 0.65 0.29
CA GLN A 126 0.69 1.74 -0.60
C GLN A 126 -0.42 2.24 -1.54
N LYS A 127 -1.46 1.43 -1.75
CA LYS A 127 -2.60 1.74 -2.60
C LYS A 127 -3.84 2.19 -1.82
N LEU A 128 -3.80 2.12 -0.50
CA LEU A 128 -4.91 2.53 0.34
C LEU A 128 -4.83 4.05 0.56
N THR A 129 -5.90 4.77 0.24
CA THR A 129 -5.92 6.24 0.25
C THR A 129 -6.69 6.83 1.42
N ASP A 130 -7.43 6.04 2.19
CA ASP A 130 -8.33 6.56 3.24
C ASP A 130 -7.59 6.79 4.56
N ALA A 131 -7.56 8.05 5.01
CA ALA A 131 -6.85 8.45 6.24
C ALA A 131 -7.36 7.71 7.47
N GLU A 132 -8.69 7.57 7.63
CA GLU A 132 -9.32 6.89 8.78
C GLU A 132 -8.90 5.42 8.90
N LEU A 133 -8.53 4.76 7.78
CA LEU A 133 -8.04 3.39 7.79
C LEU A 133 -6.55 3.30 8.09
N LEU A 134 -5.78 4.30 7.65
CA LEU A 134 -4.32 4.36 7.79
C LEU A 134 -3.90 4.78 9.20
N GLU A 135 -4.60 5.74 9.80
CA GLU A 135 -4.32 6.24 11.16
C GLU A 135 -4.12 5.12 12.20
N PRO A 136 -5.04 4.14 12.36
CA PRO A 136 -4.85 3.05 13.31
C PRO A 136 -3.70 2.09 12.98
N LEU A 137 -3.12 2.17 11.78
CA LEU A 137 -2.02 1.32 11.31
C LEU A 137 -0.66 2.00 11.46
N VAL A 138 -0.61 3.33 11.59
CA VAL A 138 0.64 4.12 11.69
C VAL A 138 1.63 3.55 12.72
N PRO A 139 1.24 3.21 13.97
CA PRO A 139 2.19 2.67 14.94
C PRO A 139 2.83 1.36 14.48
N THR A 140 2.08 0.53 13.75
CA THR A 140 2.58 -0.76 13.24
C THR A 140 3.47 -0.55 12.00
N LEU A 141 3.17 0.43 11.15
CA LEU A 141 4.04 0.81 10.03
C LEU A 141 5.41 1.28 10.52
N ARG A 142 5.44 2.09 11.58
CA ARG A 142 6.70 2.54 12.21
C ARG A 142 7.49 1.36 12.77
N ALA A 143 6.85 0.46 13.50
CA ALA A 143 7.49 -0.76 14.01
C ALA A 143 8.07 -1.65 12.88
N CYS A 144 7.48 -1.64 11.69
CA CYS A 144 8.00 -2.38 10.54
C CYS A 144 9.31 -1.81 9.97
N LEU A 145 9.65 -0.55 10.23
CA LEU A 145 10.95 0.04 9.84
C LEU A 145 12.10 -0.56 10.66
N GLU A 146 11.85 -0.97 11.90
CA GLU A 146 12.88 -1.56 12.78
C GLU A 146 12.94 -3.09 12.68
N HIS A 147 12.21 -3.67 11.72
CA HIS A 147 12.12 -5.13 11.62
C HIS A 147 13.46 -5.77 11.25
N ARG A 148 13.73 -6.96 11.81
CA ARG A 148 15.01 -7.68 11.60
C ARG A 148 15.30 -8.05 10.13
N HIS A 149 14.27 -8.22 9.32
CA HIS A 149 14.39 -8.62 7.91
C HIS A 149 14.28 -7.42 6.98
N SER A 150 15.28 -7.20 6.14
CA SER A 150 15.31 -6.12 5.15
C SER A 150 14.14 -6.18 4.15
N TYR A 151 13.61 -7.38 3.88
CA TYR A 151 12.39 -7.53 3.07
C TYR A 151 11.20 -6.77 3.66
N VAL A 152 11.04 -6.72 4.98
CA VAL A 152 9.97 -5.93 5.61
C VAL A 152 10.32 -4.45 5.56
N ARG A 153 11.54 -4.09 5.97
CA ARG A 153 12.00 -2.70 6.02
C ARG A 153 11.89 -1.98 4.67
N LYS A 154 12.33 -2.60 3.58
CA LYS A 154 12.24 -2.00 2.23
C LYS A 154 10.81 -1.71 1.79
N ASN A 155 9.84 -2.54 2.19
CA ASN A 155 8.43 -2.31 1.89
C ASN A 155 7.81 -1.30 2.87
N ALA A 156 8.27 -1.27 4.13
CA ALA A 156 7.82 -0.34 5.15
C ALA A 156 8.19 1.10 4.80
N VAL A 157 9.41 1.34 4.31
CA VAL A 157 9.84 2.67 3.82
C VAL A 157 8.87 3.21 2.77
N PHE A 158 8.49 2.39 1.78
CA PHE A 158 7.54 2.86 0.76
C PHE A 158 6.10 2.95 1.25
N ALA A 159 5.68 2.15 2.24
CA ALA A 159 4.38 2.34 2.87
C ALA A 159 4.31 3.67 3.67
N VAL A 160 5.39 4.04 4.36
CA VAL A 160 5.51 5.33 5.05
C VAL A 160 5.58 6.46 4.02
N TYR A 161 6.33 6.30 2.93
CA TYR A 161 6.37 7.23 1.79
C TYR A 161 4.97 7.57 1.27
N THR A 162 4.18 6.56 0.90
CA THR A 162 2.85 6.79 0.33
C THR A 162 1.90 7.40 1.36
N THR A 163 1.97 6.94 2.62
CA THR A 163 1.14 7.48 3.71
C THR A 163 1.44 8.96 3.94
N TYR A 164 2.72 9.32 4.06
CA TYR A 164 3.15 10.71 4.25
C TYR A 164 2.77 11.61 3.06
N ARG A 165 2.95 11.13 1.82
CA ARG A 165 2.61 11.91 0.63
C ARG A 165 1.12 12.16 0.45
N GLN A 166 0.27 11.25 0.92
CA GLN A 166 -1.18 11.39 0.83
C GLN A 166 -1.74 12.14 2.03
N HIS A 167 -1.22 11.87 3.22
CA HIS A 167 -1.70 12.40 4.49
C HIS A 167 -0.53 12.76 5.40
N GLU A 168 0.07 13.92 5.15
CA GLU A 168 1.24 14.40 5.89
C GLU A 168 1.00 14.44 7.41
N ASN A 169 -0.22 14.79 7.82
CA ASN A 169 -0.64 14.87 9.21
C ASN A 169 -0.62 13.53 9.97
N LEU A 170 -0.64 12.38 9.28
CA LEU A 170 -0.61 11.07 9.93
C LEU A 170 0.79 10.71 10.46
N ILE A 171 1.85 11.15 9.78
CA ILE A 171 3.25 10.88 10.15
C ILE A 171 4.09 12.15 9.90
N PRO A 172 3.87 13.25 10.63
CA PRO A 172 4.52 14.53 10.34
C PRO A 172 6.05 14.49 10.48
N ASP A 173 6.56 13.58 11.32
CA ASP A 173 7.98 13.34 11.55
C ASP A 173 8.60 12.30 10.58
N ALA A 174 7.88 11.90 9.52
CA ALA A 174 8.37 10.87 8.59
C ALA A 174 9.73 11.21 7.95
N PRO A 175 10.05 12.46 7.54
CA PRO A 175 11.38 12.79 7.04
C PRO A 175 12.51 12.51 8.02
N GLU A 176 12.34 12.88 9.29
CA GLU A 176 13.33 12.67 10.36
C GLU A 176 13.52 11.18 10.67
N LEU A 177 12.40 10.46 10.70
CA LEU A 177 12.38 9.02 10.89
C LEU A 177 13.15 8.29 9.78
N ILE A 178 12.93 8.67 8.52
CA ILE A 178 13.57 8.03 7.36
C ILE A 178 15.05 8.42 7.24
N GLU A 179 15.43 9.63 7.62
CA GLU A 179 16.84 10.02 7.70
C GLU A 179 17.62 9.21 8.74
N THR A 180 17.02 9.04 9.93
CA THR A 180 17.59 8.20 10.99
C THR A 180 17.72 6.75 10.52
N PHE A 181 16.68 6.23 9.86
CA PHE A 181 16.69 4.91 9.23
C PHE A 181 17.79 4.77 8.18
N LEU A 182 17.94 5.73 7.27
CA LEU A 182 18.94 5.71 6.19
C LEU A 182 20.37 5.68 6.74
N THR A 183 20.61 6.37 7.85
CA THR A 183 21.93 6.42 8.51
C THR A 183 22.28 5.10 9.18
N ALA A 184 21.30 4.41 9.77
CA ALA A 184 21.51 3.15 10.50
C ALA A 184 21.42 1.89 9.61
N GLU A 185 20.80 1.99 8.43
CA GLU A 185 20.54 0.84 7.56
C GLU A 185 21.83 0.32 6.90
N SER A 186 21.87 -0.98 6.63
CA SER A 186 22.99 -1.66 5.96
C SER A 186 22.58 -2.27 4.62
N ASP A 187 21.32 -2.66 4.45
CA ASP A 187 20.81 -3.25 3.22
C ASP A 187 20.70 -2.22 2.09
N SER A 188 21.30 -2.52 0.92
CA SER A 188 21.38 -1.58 -0.20
C SER A 188 20.01 -1.19 -0.75
N THR A 189 19.07 -2.14 -0.82
CA THR A 189 17.71 -1.87 -1.31
C THR A 189 16.94 -0.98 -0.35
N CYS A 190 17.09 -1.20 0.96
CA CYS A 190 16.48 -0.37 1.99
C CYS A 190 17.04 1.06 1.97
N LYS A 191 18.37 1.21 1.86
CA LYS A 191 19.02 2.53 1.69
C LYS A 191 18.48 3.26 0.46
N ARG A 192 18.43 2.58 -0.69
CA ARG A 192 17.88 3.16 -1.92
C ARG A 192 16.45 3.65 -1.72
N ASN A 193 15.59 2.84 -1.12
CA ASN A 193 14.19 3.23 -0.90
C ASN A 193 14.08 4.45 0.03
N ALA A 194 14.88 4.50 1.10
CA ALA A 194 14.89 5.62 2.05
C ALA A 194 15.44 6.90 1.40
N PHE A 195 16.49 6.79 0.59
CA PHE A 195 17.03 7.90 -0.18
C PHE A 195 16.01 8.43 -1.20
N VAL A 196 15.28 7.55 -1.89
CA VAL A 196 14.18 7.94 -2.80
C VAL A 196 13.06 8.65 -2.05
N PHE A 197 12.67 8.18 -0.86
CA PHE A 197 11.72 8.88 0.01
C PHE A 197 12.19 10.31 0.27
N LEU A 198 13.42 10.49 0.76
CA LEU A 198 13.94 11.81 1.14
C LEU A 198 14.06 12.72 -0.07
N SER A 199 14.55 12.21 -1.20
CA SER A 199 14.68 12.97 -2.46
C SER A 199 13.37 13.59 -2.94
N GLN A 200 12.24 12.95 -2.61
CA GLN A 200 10.91 13.38 -3.04
C GLN A 200 10.16 14.18 -1.98
N CYS A 201 10.31 13.86 -0.71
CA CYS A 201 9.56 14.47 0.41
C CYS A 201 10.35 15.52 1.18
N ALA A 202 11.68 15.40 1.25
CA ALA A 202 12.57 16.27 2.03
C ALA A 202 13.92 16.43 1.31
N THR A 203 13.89 17.11 0.16
CA THR A 203 15.03 17.23 -0.76
C THR A 203 16.29 17.75 -0.07
N GLU A 204 16.19 18.73 0.82
CA GLU A 204 17.34 19.30 1.55
C GLU A 204 18.09 18.22 2.36
N ARG A 205 17.38 17.38 3.12
CA ARG A 205 17.98 16.26 3.88
C ARG A 205 18.62 15.22 2.96
N ALA A 206 18.03 14.97 1.79
CA ALA A 206 18.61 14.06 0.81
C ALA A 206 19.91 14.60 0.22
N VAL A 207 19.98 15.91 -0.05
CA VAL A 207 21.18 16.60 -0.54
C VAL A 207 22.28 16.58 0.51
N GLU A 208 21.97 16.91 1.77
CA GLU A 208 22.93 16.84 2.88
C GLU A 208 23.51 15.43 3.04
N TRP A 209 22.66 14.40 2.99
CA TRP A 209 23.11 13.02 3.04
C TRP A 209 24.01 12.68 1.85
N LEU A 210 23.66 13.15 0.64
CA LEU A 210 24.43 12.88 -0.57
C LEU A 210 25.82 13.51 -0.50
N ILE A 211 25.91 14.77 -0.09
CA ILE A 211 27.18 15.50 0.07
C ILE A 211 28.07 14.79 1.09
N LYS A 212 27.50 14.38 2.24
CA LYS A 212 28.24 13.66 3.28
C LYS A 212 28.83 12.34 2.81
N ASN A 213 28.22 11.70 1.82
CA ASN A 213 28.63 10.39 1.32
C ASN A 213 29.26 10.43 -0.07
N ALA A 214 29.52 11.63 -0.62
CA ALA A 214 29.92 11.84 -2.02
C ALA A 214 31.08 10.94 -2.47
N ASP A 215 32.16 10.89 -1.66
CA ASP A 215 33.37 10.10 -1.94
C ASP A 215 33.12 8.58 -2.00
N SER A 216 32.01 8.11 -1.42
CA SER A 216 31.68 6.69 -1.33
C SER A 216 30.59 6.25 -2.31
N ILE A 217 29.93 7.18 -3.01
CA ILE A 217 28.80 6.88 -3.92
C ILE A 217 29.20 5.89 -5.01
N GLU A 218 30.40 6.04 -5.59
CA GLU A 218 30.91 5.16 -6.66
C GLU A 218 31.00 3.69 -6.23
N ASN A 219 31.15 3.44 -4.92
CA ASN A 219 31.23 2.10 -4.35
C ASN A 219 29.87 1.59 -3.81
N MET A 220 28.81 2.39 -3.89
CA MET A 220 27.47 1.98 -3.48
C MET A 220 26.77 1.15 -4.55
N ASP A 221 25.64 0.54 -4.18
CA ASP A 221 24.79 -0.22 -5.09
C ASP A 221 24.28 0.63 -6.26
N GLU A 222 24.23 0.04 -7.46
CA GLU A 222 23.82 0.69 -8.72
C GLU A 222 22.46 1.40 -8.60
N LEU A 223 21.48 0.81 -7.91
CA LEU A 223 20.16 1.41 -7.79
C LEU A 223 20.18 2.69 -6.95
N LEU A 224 21.08 2.76 -5.96
CA LEU A 224 21.27 3.96 -5.14
C LEU A 224 22.04 5.04 -5.92
N GLN A 225 23.04 4.66 -6.72
CA GLN A 225 23.74 5.58 -7.61
C GLN A 225 22.78 6.22 -8.62
N MET A 226 21.90 5.41 -9.23
CA MET A 226 20.88 5.91 -10.16
C MET A 226 19.92 6.91 -9.49
N ALA A 227 19.50 6.62 -8.24
CA ALA A 227 18.67 7.55 -7.48
C ALA A 227 19.42 8.85 -7.15
N ALA A 228 20.71 8.78 -6.81
CA ALA A 228 21.56 9.94 -6.57
C ALA A 228 21.69 10.83 -7.82
N ILE A 229 21.93 10.24 -8.99
CA ILE A 229 21.99 10.96 -10.27
C ILE A 229 20.65 11.66 -10.55
N GLU A 230 19.53 10.99 -10.29
CA GLU A 230 18.20 11.58 -10.45
C GLU A 230 18.01 12.80 -9.53
N LEU A 231 18.44 12.71 -8.27
CA LEU A 231 18.41 13.83 -7.32
C LEU A 231 19.26 15.00 -7.82
N ILE A 232 20.52 14.75 -8.20
CA ILE A 232 21.45 15.78 -8.71
C ILE A 232 20.83 16.50 -9.91
N ARG A 233 20.26 15.75 -10.87
CA ARG A 233 19.59 16.32 -12.04
C ARG A 233 18.40 17.20 -11.65
N LYS A 234 17.58 16.72 -10.71
CA LYS A 234 16.38 17.44 -10.24
C LYS A 234 16.76 18.73 -9.50
N ASP A 235 17.79 18.67 -8.65
CA ASP A 235 18.26 19.82 -7.89
C ASP A 235 18.90 20.87 -8.81
N CYS A 236 19.78 20.47 -9.73
CA CYS A 236 20.39 21.37 -10.71
C CYS A 236 19.37 22.13 -11.58
N ALA A 237 18.22 21.52 -11.87
CA ALA A 237 17.14 22.12 -12.65
C ALA A 237 16.24 23.08 -11.84
N ARG A 238 16.36 23.12 -10.51
CA ARG A 238 15.54 23.98 -9.64
C ARG A 238 16.02 25.44 -9.70
N PRO A 239 15.12 26.43 -9.87
CA PRO A 239 15.50 27.84 -9.77
C PRO A 239 15.95 28.18 -8.34
N GLY A 240 17.17 28.67 -8.17
CA GLY A 240 17.77 28.97 -6.85
C GLY A 240 18.44 27.78 -6.17
N ALA A 241 18.74 26.70 -6.91
CA ALA A 241 19.46 25.54 -6.39
C ALA A 241 20.83 25.93 -5.81
N ASP A 242 21.15 25.33 -4.66
CA ASP A 242 22.43 25.50 -4.00
C ASP A 242 23.55 24.94 -4.90
N ALA A 243 24.65 25.68 -5.04
CA ALA A 243 25.75 25.30 -5.93
C ALA A 243 26.59 24.12 -5.37
N SER A 244 26.22 23.60 -4.20
CA SER A 244 26.90 22.53 -3.48
C SER A 244 26.97 21.21 -4.25
N LEU A 245 25.96 20.88 -5.06
CA LEU A 245 25.94 19.68 -5.92
C LEU A 245 26.52 19.89 -7.34
N ARG A 246 26.99 21.10 -7.67
CA ARG A 246 27.50 21.43 -9.02
C ARG A 246 29.03 21.33 -9.16
N ARG A 247 29.73 20.86 -8.13
CA ARG A 247 31.19 20.72 -8.13
C ARG A 247 31.63 19.26 -8.19
#